data_AF-A0AAJ0X1Z8-F1
#
_entry.id   AF-A0AAJ0X1Z8-F1
#
_cell.length_a   1.000
_cell.length_b   1.000
_cell.length_c   1.000
_cell.angle_alpha   90.00
_cell.angle_beta   90.00
_cell.angle_gamma   90.00
#
_symmetry.space_group_name_H-M   'P 1'
#
loop_
_entity.id
_entity.type
_entity.pdbx_description
1 polymer ?
#
loop_
_entity_poly.entity_id
_entity_poly.type
_entity_poly.pdbx_seq_one_letter_code
_entity_poly.pdbx_strand_id
1 'polypeptide(L)'
;MPANFGIGYGKASGRYAQAKTREEKIAALEEMITACPKHKGTENLLAELKAKLAKLKTQKEIRTSRKAVTVQKEGEAQVCIMSLPNAGKSTLLTKLTHATPRIADYEYTTTTPEVGMLTYEDVPIQLVEIPSTWTPELLSIARQCDAVVLLIDGRKPYEEQKRALEDLLWNRLKHRRYVWILNTEDLERMKQKIWEALGLI
;
A
#
# COMPACT_ATOMS: atom_id res chain seq x y z
N MET A 1 -39.84 -10.66 -32.00
CA MET A 1 -40.35 -9.27 -31.98
C MET A 1 -39.30 -8.39 -31.30
N PRO A 2 -39.01 -7.19 -31.80
CA PRO A 2 -38.16 -6.24 -31.07
C PRO A 2 -38.82 -5.93 -29.72
N ALA A 3 -38.04 -6.02 -28.64
CA ALA A 3 -38.54 -5.72 -27.31
C ALA A 3 -38.87 -4.22 -27.22
N ASN A 4 -40.11 -3.89 -26.85
CA ASN A 4 -40.54 -2.52 -26.65
C ASN A 4 -40.01 -2.04 -25.28
N PHE A 5 -38.89 -1.33 -25.28
CA PHE A 5 -38.30 -0.77 -24.08
C PHE A 5 -39.01 0.53 -23.71
N GLY A 6 -39.60 0.59 -22.52
CA GLY A 6 -40.32 1.77 -22.05
C GLY A 6 -39.41 2.99 -21.87
N ILE A 7 -40.03 4.18 -21.80
CA ILE A 7 -39.35 5.49 -21.63
C ILE A 7 -38.35 5.48 -20.45
N GLY A 8 -38.67 4.75 -19.38
CA GLY A 8 -37.79 4.57 -18.22
C GLY A 8 -36.44 3.92 -18.56
N TYR A 9 -36.45 2.89 -19.41
CA TYR A 9 -35.22 2.21 -19.86
C TYR A 9 -34.39 3.14 -20.75
N GLY A 10 -35.03 3.87 -21.66
CA GLY A 10 -34.34 4.85 -22.52
C GLY A 10 -33.63 5.95 -21.72
N LYS A 11 -34.28 6.48 -20.69
CA LYS A 11 -33.68 7.48 -19.77
C LYS A 11 -32.51 6.90 -18.97
N ALA A 12 -32.66 5.70 -18.43
CA ALA A 12 -31.59 5.03 -17.68
C ALA A 12 -30.39 4.70 -18.58
N SER A 13 -30.64 4.25 -19.81
CA SER A 13 -29.62 4.01 -20.84
C SER A 13 -28.87 5.30 -21.21
N GLY A 14 -29.59 6.41 -21.39
CA GLY A 14 -28.99 7.72 -21.63
C GLY A 14 -28.09 8.18 -20.48
N ARG A 15 -28.54 7.98 -19.22
CA ARG A 15 -27.72 8.24 -18.03
C ARG A 15 -26.48 7.36 -17.96
N TYR A 16 -26.60 6.07 -18.30
CA TYR A 16 -25.46 5.17 -18.38
C TYR A 16 -24.42 5.63 -19.42
N ALA A 17 -24.87 6.12 -20.58
CA ALA A 17 -23.99 6.65 -21.63
C ALA A 17 -23.27 7.95 -21.21
N GLN A 18 -23.92 8.80 -20.41
CA GLN A 18 -23.37 10.08 -19.94
C GLN A 18 -22.59 9.97 -18.63
N ALA A 19 -22.72 8.85 -17.91
CA ALA A 19 -22.09 8.63 -16.61
C ALA A 19 -20.55 8.72 -16.70
N LYS A 20 -19.99 9.64 -15.93
CA LYS A 20 -18.55 9.90 -15.84
C LYS A 20 -17.92 9.14 -14.69
N THR A 21 -18.67 8.89 -13.62
CA THR A 21 -18.19 8.15 -12.46
C THR A 21 -18.69 6.72 -12.45
N ARG A 22 -18.01 5.88 -11.66
CA ARG A 22 -18.40 4.49 -11.47
C ARG A 22 -19.71 4.38 -10.70
N GLU A 23 -19.92 5.21 -9.69
CA GLU A 23 -21.16 5.23 -8.91
C GLU A 23 -22.35 5.62 -9.80
N GLU A 24 -22.17 6.60 -10.69
CA GLU A 24 -23.17 6.96 -11.71
C GLU A 24 -23.47 5.79 -12.66
N LYS A 25 -22.44 5.06 -13.11
CA LYS A 25 -22.61 3.87 -13.95
C LYS A 25 -23.35 2.74 -13.23
N ILE A 26 -23.07 2.52 -11.95
CA ILE A 26 -23.75 1.51 -11.12
C ILE A 26 -25.22 1.89 -10.95
N ALA A 27 -25.52 3.13 -10.55
CA ALA A 27 -26.88 3.61 -10.37
C ALA A 27 -27.69 3.51 -11.68
N ALA A 28 -27.11 3.92 -12.81
CA ALA A 28 -27.77 3.83 -14.10
C ALA A 28 -28.03 2.36 -14.52
N LEU A 29 -27.10 1.43 -14.26
CA LEU A 29 -27.32 0.01 -14.53
C LEU A 29 -28.42 -0.60 -13.66
N GLU A 30 -28.51 -0.24 -12.38
CA GLU A 30 -29.58 -0.71 -11.48
C GLU A 30 -30.96 -0.23 -11.96
N GLU A 31 -31.05 1.02 -12.40
CA GLU A 31 -32.26 1.55 -13.01
C GLU A 31 -32.61 0.88 -14.34
N MET A 32 -31.61 0.61 -15.20
CA MET A 32 -31.81 -0.12 -16.46
C MET A 32 -32.34 -1.54 -16.20
N ILE A 33 -31.80 -2.25 -15.20
CA ILE A 33 -32.27 -3.58 -14.80
C ILE A 33 -33.70 -3.53 -14.25
N THR A 34 -34.02 -2.47 -13.49
CA THR A 34 -35.35 -2.27 -12.91
C THR A 34 -36.41 -1.95 -13.97
N ALA A 35 -36.05 -1.12 -14.96
CA ALA A 35 -36.93 -0.71 -16.04
C ALA A 35 -37.01 -1.71 -17.21
N CYS A 36 -36.14 -2.74 -17.24
CA CYS A 36 -36.12 -3.74 -18.29
C CYS A 36 -37.33 -4.70 -18.16
N PRO A 37 -38.11 -4.94 -19.24
CA PRO A 37 -39.21 -5.91 -19.23
C PRO A 37 -38.70 -7.31 -18.86
N LYS A 38 -39.46 -8.07 -18.05
CA LYS A 38 -39.07 -9.41 -17.60
C LYS A 38 -39.89 -10.48 -18.32
N HIS A 39 -39.49 -10.80 -19.54
CA HIS A 39 -40.12 -11.85 -20.35
C HIS A 39 -39.05 -12.56 -21.20
N LYS A 40 -39.41 -13.68 -21.83
CA LYS A 40 -38.48 -14.54 -22.58
C LYS A 40 -37.61 -13.80 -23.62
N GLY A 41 -38.12 -12.74 -24.23
CA GLY A 41 -37.38 -11.92 -25.21
C GLY A 41 -36.29 -10.99 -24.66
N THR A 42 -36.18 -10.82 -23.33
CA THR A 42 -35.25 -9.87 -22.67
C THR A 42 -34.34 -10.54 -21.65
N GLU A 43 -34.41 -11.87 -21.51
CA GLU A 43 -33.61 -12.65 -20.56
C GLU A 43 -32.10 -12.46 -20.80
N ASN A 44 -31.66 -12.51 -22.07
CA ASN A 44 -30.26 -12.31 -22.43
C ASN A 44 -29.75 -10.91 -22.05
N LEU A 45 -30.57 -9.89 -22.29
CA LEU A 45 -30.23 -8.50 -21.93
C LEU A 45 -30.16 -8.33 -20.41
N LEU A 46 -31.09 -8.90 -19.66
CA LEU A 46 -31.07 -8.87 -18.20
C LEU A 46 -29.83 -9.57 -17.63
N ALA A 47 -29.43 -10.69 -18.21
CA ALA A 47 -28.21 -11.39 -17.83
C ALA A 47 -26.96 -10.53 -18.09
N GLU A 48 -26.89 -9.88 -19.25
CA GLU A 48 -25.79 -8.99 -19.62
C GLU A 48 -25.69 -7.77 -18.68
N LEU A 49 -26.82 -7.11 -18.38
CA LEU A 49 -26.86 -5.95 -17.48
C LEU A 49 -26.45 -6.34 -16.05
N LYS A 50 -26.92 -7.49 -15.55
CA LYS A 50 -26.53 -8.01 -14.23
C LYS A 50 -25.06 -8.38 -14.18
N ALA A 51 -24.51 -8.97 -15.24
CA ALA A 51 -23.08 -9.28 -15.33
C ALA A 51 -22.22 -7.99 -15.33
N LYS A 52 -22.64 -6.96 -16.09
CA LYS A 52 -21.99 -5.63 -16.06
C LYS A 52 -22.04 -5.00 -14.68
N LEU A 53 -23.19 -5.05 -14.00
CA LEU A 53 -23.35 -4.56 -12.63
C LEU A 53 -22.45 -5.32 -11.65
N ALA A 54 -22.42 -6.64 -11.72
CA ALA A 54 -21.58 -7.48 -10.85
C ALA A 54 -20.09 -7.19 -11.05
N LYS A 55 -19.64 -7.04 -12.31
CA LYS A 55 -18.26 -6.64 -12.64
C LYS A 55 -17.93 -5.25 -12.10
N LEU A 56 -18.85 -4.30 -12.24
CA LEU A 56 -18.67 -2.94 -11.73
C LEU A 56 -18.82 -2.84 -10.22
N LYS A 57 -19.47 -3.77 -9.52
CA LYS A 57 -19.51 -3.81 -8.05
C LYS A 57 -18.28 -4.49 -7.47
N THR A 58 -17.76 -5.52 -8.13
CA THR A 58 -16.60 -6.31 -7.66
C THR A 58 -15.25 -5.70 -7.97
N GLN A 59 -15.12 -4.86 -9.02
CA GLN A 59 -13.91 -4.06 -9.20
C GLN A 59 -13.67 -3.24 -7.92
N LYS A 60 -12.53 -3.33 -7.24
CA LYS A 60 -12.25 -2.38 -6.16
C LYS A 60 -11.98 -1.02 -6.78
N GLU A 61 -12.53 0.06 -6.21
CA GLU A 61 -12.08 1.39 -6.60
C GLU A 61 -10.59 1.48 -6.31
N ILE A 62 -9.76 1.54 -7.34
CA ILE A 62 -8.48 2.22 -7.18
C ILE A 62 -8.86 3.70 -7.18
N ARG A 63 -9.28 4.21 -6.01
CA ARG A 63 -9.51 5.65 -5.84
C ARG A 63 -8.21 6.35 -6.22
N THR A 64 -8.28 7.13 -7.29
CA THR A 64 -7.18 7.90 -7.87
C THR A 64 -6.79 9.12 -7.02
N SER A 65 -7.31 9.21 -5.79
CA SER A 65 -6.80 10.08 -4.73
C SER A 65 -6.10 9.21 -3.67
N ARG A 66 -4.99 8.57 -4.04
CA ARG A 66 -4.06 8.02 -3.04
C ARG A 66 -3.51 9.21 -2.26
N LYS A 67 -4.17 9.60 -1.16
CA LYS A 67 -3.54 10.46 -0.16
C LYS A 67 -2.23 9.75 0.19
N ALA A 68 -1.11 10.42 -0.04
CA ALA A 68 0.18 9.93 0.43
C ALA A 68 0.04 9.73 1.94
N VAL A 69 0.19 8.49 2.39
CA VAL A 69 0.24 8.19 3.82
C VAL A 69 1.60 8.64 4.31
N THR A 70 1.59 9.39 5.41
CA THR A 70 2.79 10.00 5.98
C THR A 70 2.85 9.65 7.46
N VAL A 71 4.03 9.28 7.94
CA VAL A 71 4.32 9.23 9.38
C VAL A 71 4.96 10.55 9.74
N GLN A 72 4.44 11.24 10.75
CA GLN A 72 5.03 12.50 11.19
C GLN A 72 6.46 12.27 11.65
N LYS A 73 7.39 13.07 11.12
CA LYS A 73 8.81 12.98 11.46
C LYS A 73 9.02 13.48 12.89
N GLU A 74 9.68 12.66 13.69
CA GLU A 74 10.14 12.98 15.04
C GLU A 74 11.67 12.86 15.09
N GLY A 75 12.33 13.76 15.83
CA GLY A 75 13.80 13.81 15.89
C GLY A 75 14.46 14.36 14.63
N GLU A 76 15.76 14.10 14.48
CA GLU A 76 16.61 14.70 13.43
C GLU A 76 16.53 13.93 12.09
N ALA A 77 16.29 12.62 12.16
CA ALA A 77 16.21 11.76 10.99
C ALA A 77 15.09 10.72 11.12
N GLN A 78 14.51 10.32 9.99
CA GLN A 78 13.52 9.25 9.89
C GLN A 78 14.04 8.14 8.97
N VAL A 79 14.13 6.92 9.47
CA VAL A 79 14.66 5.75 8.76
C VAL A 79 13.60 4.67 8.68
N CYS A 80 13.33 4.20 7.48
CA CYS A 80 12.36 3.14 7.25
C CYS A 80 13.04 1.76 7.26
N ILE A 81 12.47 0.78 7.97
CA ILE A 81 12.95 -0.61 7.99
C ILE A 81 12.03 -1.46 7.10
N MET A 82 12.62 -2.10 6.10
CA MET A 82 11.93 -2.97 5.14
C MET A 82 12.66 -4.31 5.02
N SER A 83 11.92 -5.38 4.75
CA SER A 83 12.47 -6.72 4.59
C SER A 83 11.46 -7.65 3.93
N LEU A 84 11.92 -8.79 3.43
CA LEU A 84 11.04 -9.92 3.16
C LEU A 84 10.32 -10.36 4.45
N PRO A 85 9.14 -11.01 4.34
CA PRO A 85 8.41 -11.51 5.50
C PRO A 85 9.29 -12.37 6.42
N ASN A 86 9.06 -12.27 7.73
CA ASN A 86 9.73 -13.07 8.76
C ASN A 86 11.25 -12.88 8.89
N ALA A 87 11.84 -11.78 8.38
CA ALA A 87 13.27 -11.48 8.57
C ALA A 87 13.63 -10.91 9.96
N GLY A 88 12.64 -10.62 10.81
CA GLY A 88 12.84 -10.11 12.17
C GLY A 88 12.82 -8.59 12.32
N LYS A 89 12.08 -7.86 11.48
CA LYS A 89 11.95 -6.39 11.53
C LYS A 89 11.51 -5.87 12.90
N SER A 90 10.43 -6.40 13.45
CA SER A 90 9.89 -5.94 14.74
C SER A 90 10.83 -6.25 15.89
N THR A 91 11.57 -7.36 15.79
CA THR A 91 12.66 -7.67 16.71
C THR A 91 13.80 -6.66 16.61
N LEU A 92 14.20 -6.28 15.39
CA LEU A 92 15.22 -5.26 15.17
C LEU A 92 14.77 -3.89 15.71
N LEU A 93 13.54 -3.47 15.41
CA LEU A 93 12.97 -2.22 15.88
C LEU A 93 12.98 -2.15 17.42
N THR A 94 12.51 -3.20 18.08
CA THR A 94 12.50 -3.29 19.55
C THR A 94 13.92 -3.22 20.12
N LYS A 95 14.88 -3.92 19.51
CA LYS A 95 16.29 -3.93 19.97
C LYS A 95 16.97 -2.57 19.81
N LEU A 96 16.73 -1.87 18.71
CA LEU A 96 17.35 -0.57 18.42
C LEU A 96 16.77 0.56 19.27
N THR A 97 15.50 0.47 19.64
CA THR A 97 14.78 1.59 20.27
C THR A 97 14.71 1.47 21.80
N HIS A 98 15.09 0.32 22.36
CA HIS A 98 15.03 0.02 23.80
C HIS A 98 13.65 0.31 24.45
N ALA A 99 12.60 0.42 23.64
CA ALA A 99 11.25 0.78 24.04
C ALA A 99 10.23 -0.08 23.31
N THR A 100 9.01 -0.15 23.84
CA THR A 100 7.89 -0.78 23.13
C THR A 100 7.54 0.07 21.90
N PRO A 101 7.64 -0.48 20.68
CA PRO A 101 7.23 0.23 19.48
C PRO A 101 5.79 0.71 19.60
N ARG A 102 5.52 1.91 19.09
CA ARG A 102 4.16 2.47 19.06
C ARG A 102 3.58 2.25 17.68
N ILE A 103 2.29 1.93 17.63
CA ILE A 103 1.57 1.87 16.37
C ILE A 103 1.39 3.32 15.88
N ALA A 104 1.75 3.60 14.63
CA ALA A 104 1.44 4.90 14.05
C ALA A 104 -0.07 5.00 13.80
N ASP A 105 -0.70 6.08 14.28
CA ASP A 105 -2.12 6.35 14.06
C ASP A 105 -2.35 6.86 12.64
N TYR A 106 -2.97 6.05 11.78
CA TYR A 106 -3.50 6.52 10.50
C TYR A 106 -4.67 5.65 10.02
N GLU A 107 -5.68 6.33 9.49
CA GLU A 107 -6.98 5.72 9.20
C GLU A 107 -6.96 4.85 7.93
N TYR A 108 -7.75 3.77 7.94
CA TYR A 108 -8.17 3.00 6.77
C TYR A 108 -7.20 1.96 6.17
N THR A 109 -6.18 1.48 6.90
CA THR A 109 -5.40 0.30 6.46
C THR A 109 -5.26 -0.77 7.55
N THR A 110 -5.29 -2.06 7.17
CA THR A 110 -5.15 -3.20 8.10
C THR A 110 -3.68 -3.55 8.42
N THR A 111 -2.71 -2.82 7.86
CA THR A 111 -1.28 -3.11 8.03
C THR A 111 -0.56 -1.87 8.55
N THR A 112 -0.52 -1.73 9.87
CA THR A 112 0.08 -0.64 10.64
C THR A 112 1.62 -0.74 10.70
N PRO A 113 2.40 0.24 10.19
CA PRO A 113 3.78 0.45 10.58
C PRO A 113 3.88 0.77 12.06
N GLU A 114 4.99 0.33 12.61
CA GLU A 114 5.37 0.58 13.99
C GLU A 114 6.53 1.56 14.00
N VAL A 115 6.54 2.45 14.99
CA VAL A 115 7.55 3.48 15.16
C VAL A 115 8.27 3.33 16.48
N GLY A 116 9.55 3.69 16.50
CA GLY A 116 10.31 3.84 17.74
C GLY A 116 11.52 4.73 17.55
N MET A 117 12.11 5.19 18.65
CA MET A 117 13.22 6.14 18.63
C MET A 117 14.54 5.44 18.96
N LEU A 118 15.50 5.52 18.05
CA LEU A 118 16.90 5.18 18.29
C LEU A 118 17.62 6.47 18.69
N THR A 119 18.41 6.44 19.77
CA THR A 119 19.36 7.52 20.07
C THR A 119 20.77 7.00 19.80
N TYR A 120 21.53 7.71 18.96
CA TYR A 120 22.90 7.37 18.63
C TYR A 120 23.72 8.65 18.50
N GLU A 121 24.89 8.73 19.13
CA GLU A 121 25.70 9.96 19.21
C GLU A 121 24.87 11.18 19.68
N ASP A 122 24.04 10.99 20.72
CA ASP A 122 23.10 11.99 21.26
C ASP A 122 22.05 12.52 20.27
N VAL A 123 21.94 11.93 19.08
CA VAL A 123 20.97 12.32 18.06
C VAL A 123 19.77 11.36 18.02
N PRO A 124 18.53 11.88 18.15
CA PRO A 124 17.32 11.10 18.04
C PRO A 124 16.97 10.79 16.57
N ILE A 125 16.87 9.51 16.24
CA ILE A 125 16.53 8.96 14.92
C ILE A 125 15.24 8.17 15.06
N GLN A 126 14.18 8.58 14.35
CA GLN A 126 12.94 7.84 14.28
C GLN A 126 13.07 6.66 13.32
N LEU A 127 12.79 5.47 13.82
CA LEU A 127 12.71 4.25 13.04
C LEU A 127 11.25 3.94 12.74
N VAL A 128 10.95 3.63 11.48
CA VAL A 128 9.61 3.28 11.00
C VAL A 128 9.66 1.89 10.36
N GLU A 129 9.10 0.88 11.02
CA GLU A 129 8.94 -0.43 10.42
C GLU A 129 7.81 -0.42 9.40
N ILE A 130 8.11 -0.78 8.16
CA ILE A 130 7.11 -0.92 7.10
C ILE A 130 6.70 -2.40 6.95
N PRO A 131 5.40 -2.73 7.03
CA PRO A 131 4.92 -4.08 6.75
C PRO A 131 5.31 -4.56 5.35
N SER A 132 5.64 -5.86 5.23
CA SER A 132 6.12 -6.47 3.97
C SER A 132 5.06 -6.60 2.87
N THR A 133 3.84 -6.10 3.08
CA THR A 133 2.80 -6.00 2.05
C THR A 133 3.13 -4.95 1.00
N TRP A 134 3.94 -3.94 1.36
CA TRP A 134 4.49 -2.91 0.46
C TRP A 134 3.47 -2.33 -0.52
N THR A 135 2.28 -2.04 0.00
CA THR A 135 1.24 -1.34 -0.76
C THR A 135 1.76 0.04 -1.18
N PRO A 136 1.24 0.63 -2.27
CA PRO A 136 1.65 1.96 -2.72
C PRO A 136 1.61 3.03 -1.63
N GLU A 137 0.66 2.90 -0.70
CA GLU A 137 0.45 3.76 0.46
C GLU A 137 1.57 3.58 1.49
N LEU A 138 1.94 2.35 1.85
CA LEU A 138 3.08 2.11 2.75
C LEU A 138 4.41 2.56 2.12
N LEU A 139 4.54 2.40 0.80
CA LEU A 139 5.72 2.85 0.08
C LEU A 139 5.79 4.39 -0.03
N SER A 140 4.71 5.15 0.20
CA SER A 140 4.84 6.62 0.29
C SER A 140 5.58 7.04 1.54
N ILE A 141 5.42 6.31 2.66
CA ILE A 141 6.18 6.53 3.89
C ILE A 141 7.68 6.30 3.63
N ALA A 142 8.04 5.17 2.99
CA ALA A 142 9.43 4.87 2.61
C ALA A 142 10.05 5.91 1.65
N ARG A 143 9.23 6.63 0.86
CA ARG A 143 9.70 7.75 0.04
C ARG A 143 9.89 9.05 0.81
N GLN A 144 9.44 9.15 2.05
CA GLN A 144 9.61 10.34 2.88
C GLN A 144 10.75 10.19 3.87
N CYS A 145 11.05 8.94 4.27
CA CYS A 145 12.24 8.60 5.05
C CYS A 145 13.55 9.10 4.39
N ASP A 146 14.49 9.51 5.24
CA ASP A 146 15.83 9.97 4.90
C ASP A 146 16.71 8.81 4.40
N ALA A 147 16.52 7.61 4.96
CA ALA A 147 17.15 6.37 4.51
C ALA A 147 16.22 5.15 4.64
N VAL A 148 16.55 4.08 3.91
CA VAL A 148 15.83 2.80 3.95
C VAL A 148 16.78 1.69 4.35
N VAL A 149 16.54 1.08 5.51
CA VAL A 149 17.20 -0.15 5.94
C VAL A 149 16.52 -1.33 5.27
N LEU A 150 17.31 -2.14 4.54
CA LEU A 150 16.93 -3.42 4.00
C LEU A 150 17.50 -4.52 4.90
N LEU A 151 16.63 -5.09 5.74
CA LEU A 151 16.98 -6.16 6.65
C LEU A 151 16.97 -7.50 5.90
N ILE A 152 18.06 -8.24 6.04
CA ILE A 152 18.27 -9.57 5.47
C ILE A 152 18.34 -10.59 6.59
N ASP A 153 17.66 -11.73 6.42
CA ASP A 153 17.77 -12.85 7.34
C ASP A 153 19.09 -13.60 7.10
N GLY A 154 20.03 -13.52 8.04
CA GLY A 154 21.34 -14.15 7.94
C GLY A 154 21.30 -15.68 7.94
N ARG A 155 20.14 -16.28 8.23
CA ARG A 155 19.92 -17.74 8.18
C ARG A 155 19.55 -18.24 6.78
N LYS A 156 19.25 -17.33 5.85
CA LYS A 156 18.84 -17.62 4.47
C LYS A 156 19.90 -17.12 3.49
N PRO A 157 19.93 -17.62 2.24
CA PRO A 157 20.88 -17.15 1.23
C PRO A 157 20.80 -15.64 1.01
N TYR A 158 21.93 -14.94 1.15
CA TYR A 158 21.98 -13.47 1.06
C TYR A 158 21.61 -12.96 -0.34
N GLU A 159 22.24 -13.50 -1.38
CA GLU A 159 22.07 -13.02 -2.76
C GLU A 159 20.64 -13.19 -3.30
N GLU A 160 19.97 -14.27 -2.92
CA GLU A 160 18.57 -14.51 -3.31
C GLU A 160 17.63 -13.45 -2.70
N GLN A 161 17.81 -13.17 -1.41
CA GLN A 161 17.01 -12.16 -0.71
C GLN A 161 17.29 -10.76 -1.24
N LYS A 162 18.57 -10.45 -1.46
CA LYS A 162 19.01 -9.16 -2.02
C LYS A 162 18.40 -8.94 -3.40
N ARG A 163 18.51 -9.91 -4.30
CA ARG A 163 17.92 -9.84 -5.64
C ARG A 163 16.40 -9.67 -5.59
N ALA A 164 15.71 -10.43 -4.75
CA ALA A 164 14.26 -10.30 -4.59
C ALA A 164 13.85 -8.90 -4.11
N LEU A 165 14.60 -8.30 -3.17
CA LEU A 165 14.37 -6.94 -2.70
C LEU A 165 14.67 -5.91 -3.80
N GLU A 166 15.77 -6.07 -4.52
CA GLU A 166 16.12 -5.21 -5.66
C GLU A 166 15.02 -5.24 -6.72
N ASP A 167 14.59 -6.42 -7.17
CA ASP A 167 13.53 -6.58 -8.17
C ASP A 167 12.21 -5.90 -7.75
N LEU A 168 11.87 -5.98 -6.46
CA LEU A 168 10.63 -5.43 -5.91
C LEU A 168 10.70 -3.91 -5.67
N LEU A 169 11.88 -3.38 -5.31
CA LEU A 169 12.05 -1.98 -4.88
C LEU A 169 12.66 -1.08 -5.95
N TRP A 170 13.39 -1.63 -6.93
CA TRP A 170 14.15 -0.89 -7.95
C TRP A 170 13.31 0.19 -8.63
N ASN A 171 12.11 -0.17 -9.10
CA ASN A 171 11.21 0.76 -9.77
C ASN A 171 10.40 1.65 -8.81
N ARG A 172 10.39 1.33 -7.51
CA ARG A 172 9.50 1.97 -6.51
C ARG A 172 10.21 3.00 -5.65
N LEU A 173 11.53 2.85 -5.44
CA LEU A 173 12.35 3.60 -4.49
C LEU A 173 13.78 3.91 -5.03
N LYS A 174 13.96 4.05 -6.34
CA LYS A 174 15.26 4.11 -7.05
C LYS A 174 16.32 5.11 -6.51
N HIS A 175 15.90 6.21 -5.89
CA HIS A 175 16.79 7.30 -5.45
C HIS A 175 16.99 7.36 -3.93
N ARG A 176 16.56 6.32 -3.19
CA ARG A 176 16.74 6.29 -1.74
C ARG A 176 18.11 5.75 -1.37
N ARG A 177 18.65 6.24 -0.26
CA ARG A 177 19.84 5.67 0.36
C ARG A 177 19.45 4.36 1.03
N TYR A 178 19.99 3.26 0.53
CA TYR A 178 19.74 1.93 1.06
C TYR A 178 20.87 1.47 1.97
N VAL A 179 20.50 0.86 3.09
CA VAL A 179 21.43 0.25 4.06
C VAL A 179 21.11 -1.22 4.19
N TRP A 180 22.04 -2.07 3.81
CA TRP A 180 21.88 -3.52 3.94
C TRP A 180 22.37 -3.97 5.32
N ILE A 181 21.46 -4.58 6.08
CA ILE A 181 21.74 -5.06 7.44
C ILE A 181 21.34 -6.53 7.53
N LEU A 182 22.25 -7.38 8.01
CA LEU A 182 21.91 -8.75 8.40
C LEU A 182 21.36 -8.75 9.82
N ASN A 183 20.26 -9.45 10.07
CA ASN A 183 19.66 -9.57 11.41
C ASN A 183 20.57 -10.27 12.45
N THR A 184 21.67 -10.89 12.00
CA THR A 184 22.70 -11.53 12.81
C THR A 184 23.90 -10.65 13.12
N GLU A 185 23.97 -9.43 12.56
CA GLU A 185 25.03 -8.48 12.89
C GLU A 185 24.94 -8.01 14.35
N ASP A 186 26.06 -7.51 14.87
CA ASP A 186 26.10 -6.84 16.16
C ASP A 186 25.30 -5.53 16.13
N LEU A 187 24.64 -5.20 17.25
CA LEU A 187 23.73 -4.05 17.33
C LEU A 187 24.45 -2.71 17.11
N GLU A 188 25.67 -2.54 17.62
CA GLU A 188 26.43 -1.30 17.42
C GLU A 188 26.84 -1.14 15.97
N ARG A 189 27.22 -2.25 15.31
CA ARG A 189 27.49 -2.23 13.87
C ARG A 189 26.25 -1.85 13.05
N MET A 190 25.07 -2.33 13.44
CA MET A 190 23.81 -1.94 12.81
C MET A 190 23.53 -0.44 12.97
N LYS A 191 23.68 0.10 14.18
CA LYS A 191 23.51 1.54 14.48
C LYS A 191 24.47 2.39 13.65
N GLN A 192 25.75 2.02 13.62
CA GLN A 192 26.78 2.70 12.84
C GLN A 192 26.43 2.74 11.34
N LYS A 193 25.99 1.63 10.75
CA LYS A 193 25.56 1.59 9.35
C LYS A 193 24.38 2.52 9.05
N ILE A 194 23.42 2.59 9.97
CA ILE A 194 22.27 3.51 9.86
C ILE A 194 22.77 4.96 9.90
N TRP A 195 23.66 5.26 10.86
CA TRP A 195 24.26 6.58 11.04
C TRP A 195 25.02 7.06 9.79
N GLU A 196 25.92 6.23 9.26
CA GLU A 196 26.72 6.53 8.06
C GLU A 196 25.83 6.83 6.85
N ALA A 197 24.71 6.12 6.70
CA ALA A 197 23.80 6.32 5.58
C ALA A 197 23.01 7.63 5.63
N LEU A 198 22.76 8.14 6.84
CA LEU A 198 22.15 9.46 7.01
C LEU A 198 23.11 10.57 6.59
N GLY A 199 24.43 10.33 6.62
CA GLY A 199 25.43 11.31 6.24
C GLY A 199 25.41 12.52 7.18
N LEU A 200 25.19 12.27 8.48
CA LEU A 200 25.21 13.28 9.54
C LEU A 200 26.64 13.64 9.97
N ILE A 201 27.60 13.55 9.04
CA ILE A 201 29.03 13.81 9.19
C ILE A 201 29.48 14.68 8.02
#